data_AF-A0A124IWP3-F1
#
_entry.id   AF-A0A124IWP3-F1
#
_cell.length_a   1.000
_cell.length_b   1.000
_cell.length_c   1.000
_cell.angle_alpha   90.00
_cell.angle_beta   90.00
_cell.angle_gamma   90.00
#
_symmetry.space_group_name_H-M   'P 1'
#
loop_
_entity.id
_entity.type
_entity.pdbx_description
1 polymer ?
#
loop_
_entity_poly.entity_id
_entity_poly.type
_entity_poly.pdbx_seq_one_letter_code
_entity_poly.pdbx_strand_id
1 'polypeptide(L)'
;MTRQERALRNTVVILAVGTMVLGGLLFWSLRAMAVLKGDAAEGESADVAAAGGQRITDREWMDELKKKHGDEVLLAMLNHIVVDKEAKALGIKVTEADIEEELRHSMAGYSSEEQYYAQMQSELGLSRQEIREEAVYRLTLQAVATEGIMIGDTAIDEYLAENAERFAPKKQCSWLSLE
;
A
#
# COMPACT_ATOMS: atom_id res chain seq x y z
N MET A 1 42.77 66.99 0.00
CA MET A 1 41.73 65.99 0.28
C MET A 1 41.18 66.24 1.67
N THR A 2 39.96 66.74 1.75
CA THR A 2 39.32 67.11 3.02
C THR A 2 38.73 65.86 3.68
N ARG A 3 38.59 65.85 5.03
CA ARG A 3 38.09 64.69 5.80
C ARG A 3 36.73 64.17 5.30
N GLN A 4 35.93 65.05 4.69
CA GLN A 4 34.61 64.77 4.11
C GLN A 4 34.67 63.90 2.85
N GLU A 5 35.66 64.09 1.97
CA GLU A 5 35.81 63.30 0.73
C GLU A 5 36.19 61.84 0.99
N ARG A 6 36.98 61.60 2.05
CA ARG A 6 37.37 60.25 2.48
C ARG A 6 36.20 59.50 3.12
N ALA A 7 35.38 60.21 3.89
CA ALA A 7 34.16 59.64 4.46
C ALA A 7 33.17 59.23 3.36
N LEU A 8 32.95 60.10 2.36
CA LEU A 8 32.03 59.82 1.25
C LEU A 8 32.48 58.61 0.42
N ARG A 9 33.77 58.51 0.08
CA ARG A 9 34.29 57.34 -0.66
C ARG A 9 34.14 56.04 0.13
N ASN A 10 34.38 56.06 1.44
CA ASN A 10 34.22 54.85 2.27
C ASN A 10 32.76 54.41 2.35
N THR A 11 31.80 55.34 2.50
CA THR A 11 30.37 55.01 2.52
C THR A 11 29.90 54.42 1.18
N VAL A 12 30.34 54.97 0.05
CA VAL A 12 29.99 54.44 -1.28
C VAL A 12 30.55 53.03 -1.49
N VAL A 13 31.78 52.77 -1.06
CA VAL A 13 32.39 51.43 -1.16
C VAL A 13 31.64 50.42 -0.28
N ILE A 14 31.26 50.80 0.95
CA ILE A 14 30.48 49.93 1.85
C ILE A 14 29.10 49.60 1.25
N LEU A 15 28.42 50.59 0.66
CA LEU A 15 27.11 50.38 0.04
C LEU A 15 27.21 49.47 -1.19
N ALA A 16 28.23 49.68 -2.03
CA ALA A 16 28.48 48.85 -3.21
C ALA A 16 28.76 47.38 -2.82
N VAL A 17 29.61 47.15 -1.82
CA VAL A 17 29.88 45.81 -1.29
C VAL A 17 28.62 45.18 -0.70
N GLY A 18 27.83 45.95 0.07
CA GLY A 18 26.56 45.50 0.61
C GLY A 18 25.57 45.05 -0.47
N THR A 19 25.43 45.83 -1.56
CA THR A 19 24.55 45.46 -2.69
C THR A 19 25.03 44.22 -3.44
N MET A 20 26.34 44.04 -3.55
CA MET A 20 26.94 42.89 -4.25
C MET A 20 26.78 41.60 -3.43
N VAL A 21 26.89 41.68 -2.10
CA VAL A 21 26.61 40.58 -1.18
C VAL A 21 25.12 40.22 -1.18
N LEU A 22 24.22 41.20 -1.12
CA LEU A 22 22.78 40.95 -1.20
C LEU A 22 22.38 40.33 -2.55
N GLY A 23 22.96 40.82 -3.65
CA GLY A 23 22.76 40.25 -4.97
C GLY A 23 23.26 38.80 -5.06
N GLY A 24 24.42 38.50 -4.48
CA GLY A 24 24.95 37.14 -4.39
C GLY A 24 24.07 36.21 -3.55
N LEU A 25 23.55 36.68 -2.42
CA LEU A 25 22.63 35.91 -1.56
C LEU A 25 21.28 35.68 -2.25
N LEU A 26 20.73 36.67 -2.94
CA LEU A 26 19.51 36.53 -3.74
C LEU A 26 19.71 35.53 -4.89
N PHE A 27 20.84 35.60 -5.58
CA PHE A 27 21.15 34.66 -6.67
C PHE A 27 21.36 33.23 -6.15
N TRP A 28 22.00 33.09 -4.97
CA TRP A 28 22.16 31.80 -4.30
C TRP A 28 20.82 31.23 -3.83
N SER A 29 19.93 32.07 -3.27
CA SER A 29 18.58 31.64 -2.85
C SER A 29 17.68 31.30 -4.04
N LEU A 30 17.79 32.03 -5.15
CA LEU A 30 17.10 31.73 -6.41
C LEU A 30 17.57 30.39 -6.99
N ARG A 31 18.88 30.09 -6.95
CA ARG A 31 19.43 28.79 -7.35
C ARG A 31 19.01 27.66 -6.42
N ALA A 32 19.00 27.88 -5.09
CA ALA A 32 18.52 26.90 -4.12
C ALA A 32 17.03 26.58 -4.32
N MET A 33 16.21 27.58 -4.64
CA MET A 33 14.80 27.38 -4.97
C MET A 33 14.59 26.67 -6.32
N ALA A 34 15.47 26.87 -7.29
CA ALA A 34 15.48 26.09 -8.55
C ALA A 34 15.89 24.61 -8.34
N VAL A 35 16.72 24.32 -7.34
CA VAL A 35 17.08 22.93 -6.97
C VAL A 35 15.96 22.24 -6.18
N LEU A 36 15.19 23.00 -5.38
CA LEU A 36 14.02 22.48 -4.63
C LEU A 36 12.76 22.37 -5.49
N LYS A 37 12.59 23.26 -6.48
CA LYS A 37 11.60 23.13 -7.55
C LYS A 37 12.19 22.20 -8.59
N GLY A 38 12.26 20.92 -8.22
CA GLY A 38 12.86 19.84 -8.98
C GLY A 38 12.74 20.11 -10.46
N ASP A 39 13.90 20.21 -11.10
CA ASP A 39 14.04 19.84 -12.49
C ASP A 39 13.53 18.40 -12.55
N ALA A 40 12.22 18.25 -12.72
CA ALA A 40 11.67 17.13 -13.43
C ALA A 40 12.27 17.26 -14.82
N ALA A 41 13.53 16.85 -14.94
CA ALA A 41 13.99 16.20 -16.13
C ALA A 41 12.92 15.14 -16.37
N GLU A 42 11.98 15.44 -17.27
CA GLU A 42 11.27 14.47 -18.04
C GLU A 42 12.36 13.64 -18.74
N GLY A 43 12.95 12.71 -17.99
CA GLY A 43 13.63 11.59 -18.58
C GLY A 43 12.62 10.99 -19.53
N GLU A 44 13.02 10.89 -20.80
CA GLU A 44 12.28 10.12 -21.80
C GLU A 44 11.83 8.83 -21.13
N SER A 45 10.51 8.69 -20.98
CA SER A 45 9.92 7.54 -20.32
C SER A 45 10.30 6.32 -21.14
N ALA A 46 11.00 5.37 -20.52
CA ALA A 46 11.51 4.21 -21.22
C ALA A 46 10.38 3.49 -21.96
N ASP A 47 10.65 3.04 -23.18
CA ASP A 47 9.71 2.24 -23.95
C ASP A 47 9.52 0.89 -23.23
N VAL A 48 8.29 0.55 -22.85
CA VAL A 48 7.98 -0.73 -22.18
C VAL A 48 7.56 -1.81 -23.17
N ALA A 49 6.98 -1.41 -24.31
CA ALA A 49 6.57 -2.32 -25.37
C ALA A 49 6.45 -1.57 -26.71
N ALA A 50 6.42 -2.32 -27.81
CA ALA A 50 6.09 -1.80 -29.13
C ALA A 50 5.28 -2.81 -29.94
N ALA A 51 4.29 -2.33 -30.69
CA ALA A 51 3.48 -3.12 -31.59
C ALA A 51 3.32 -2.38 -32.93
N GLY A 52 3.69 -3.02 -34.04
CA GLY A 52 3.53 -2.42 -35.38
C GLY A 52 4.25 -1.09 -35.59
N GLY A 53 5.34 -0.83 -34.86
CA GLY A 53 6.08 0.44 -34.92
C GLY A 53 5.53 1.55 -34.02
N GLN A 54 4.39 1.34 -33.37
CA GLN A 54 3.92 2.21 -32.28
C GLN A 54 4.53 1.74 -30.96
N ARG A 55 5.13 2.67 -30.21
CA ARG A 55 5.74 2.41 -28.91
C ARG A 55 4.76 2.79 -27.80
N ILE A 56 4.84 2.08 -26.69
CA ILE A 56 4.14 2.38 -25.46
C ILE A 56 5.21 2.76 -24.44
N THR A 57 5.11 3.97 -23.92
CA THR A 57 6.03 4.46 -22.90
C THR A 57 5.60 4.00 -21.50
N ASP A 58 6.54 3.87 -20.58
CA ASP A 58 6.25 3.56 -19.16
C ASP A 58 5.21 4.52 -18.57
N ARG A 59 5.32 5.82 -18.89
CA ARG A 59 4.39 6.85 -18.41
C ARG A 59 2.96 6.60 -18.89
N GLU A 60 2.77 6.36 -20.19
CA GLU A 60 1.44 6.08 -20.75
C GLU A 60 0.82 4.82 -20.14
N TRP A 61 1.63 3.78 -19.95
CA TRP A 61 1.18 2.54 -19.31
C TRP A 61 0.79 2.77 -17.85
N MET A 62 1.64 3.44 -17.07
CA MET A 62 1.38 3.77 -15.66
C MET A 62 0.15 4.67 -15.49
N ASP A 63 -0.04 5.66 -16.35
CA ASP A 63 -1.17 6.57 -16.28
C ASP A 63 -2.50 5.84 -16.55
N GLU A 64 -2.54 4.93 -17.52
CA GLU A 64 -3.72 4.10 -17.75
C GLU A 64 -3.99 3.11 -16.62
N LEU A 65 -2.95 2.52 -15.99
CA LEU A 65 -3.13 1.68 -14.80
C LEU A 65 -3.68 2.47 -13.61
N LYS A 66 -3.11 3.64 -13.32
CA LYS A 66 -3.61 4.53 -12.25
C LYS A 66 -5.05 4.95 -12.51
N LYS A 67 -5.39 5.27 -13.75
CA LYS A 67 -6.74 5.67 -14.12
C LYS A 67 -7.76 4.54 -13.97
N LYS A 68 -7.39 3.29 -14.25
CA LYS A 68 -8.31 2.14 -14.19
C LYS A 68 -8.39 1.50 -12.80
N HIS A 69 -7.28 1.41 -12.09
CA HIS A 69 -7.15 0.63 -10.85
C HIS A 69 -6.51 1.41 -9.69
N GLY A 70 -6.08 2.65 -9.91
CA GLY A 70 -5.32 3.41 -8.92
C GLY A 70 -6.09 3.67 -7.63
N ASP A 71 -7.39 3.98 -7.71
CA ASP A 71 -8.22 4.22 -6.53
C ASP A 71 -8.36 2.96 -5.66
N GLU A 72 -8.59 1.81 -6.29
CA GLU A 72 -8.70 0.52 -5.61
C GLU A 72 -7.38 0.13 -4.93
N VAL A 73 -6.27 0.23 -5.66
CA VAL A 73 -4.93 -0.07 -5.13
C VAL A 73 -4.58 0.88 -3.98
N LEU A 74 -4.85 2.17 -4.12
CA LEU A 74 -4.60 3.16 -3.08
C LEU A 74 -5.44 2.87 -1.83
N LEU A 75 -6.72 2.54 -1.99
CA LEU A 75 -7.59 2.19 -0.88
C LEU A 75 -7.10 0.93 -0.16
N ALA A 76 -6.70 -0.10 -0.90
CA ALA A 76 -6.11 -1.31 -0.31
C ALA A 76 -4.87 -0.97 0.52
N MET A 77 -3.92 -0.21 -0.04
CA MET A 77 -2.72 0.23 0.69
C MET A 77 -3.05 1.02 1.96
N LEU A 78 -4.04 1.92 1.89
CA LEU A 78 -4.49 2.66 3.07
C LEU A 78 -5.11 1.75 4.13
N ASN A 79 -5.90 0.76 3.73
CA ASN A 79 -6.49 -0.20 4.64
C ASN A 79 -5.41 -1.02 5.37
N HIS A 80 -4.39 -1.52 4.67
CA HIS A 80 -3.24 -2.18 5.30
C HIS A 80 -2.58 -1.28 6.37
N ILE A 81 -2.33 -0.01 6.05
CA ILE A 81 -1.73 0.94 6.99
C ILE A 81 -2.61 1.17 8.22
N VAL A 82 -3.93 1.30 8.03
CA VAL A 82 -4.87 1.56 9.12
C VAL A 82 -4.99 0.34 10.02
N VAL A 83 -5.15 -0.85 9.45
CA VAL A 83 -5.22 -2.12 10.19
C VAL A 83 -3.95 -2.34 11.01
N ASP A 84 -2.77 -2.16 10.40
CA ASP A 84 -1.49 -2.32 11.10
C ASP A 84 -1.34 -1.33 12.26
N LYS A 85 -1.83 -0.09 12.10
CA LYS A 85 -1.79 0.92 13.15
C LYS A 85 -2.74 0.59 14.29
N GLU A 86 -3.96 0.15 13.96
CA GLU A 86 -4.97 -0.19 14.95
C GLU A 86 -4.56 -1.45 15.73
N ALA A 87 -4.07 -2.48 15.05
CA ALA A 87 -3.54 -3.68 15.70
C ALA A 87 -2.42 -3.34 16.70
N LYS A 88 -1.50 -2.44 16.32
CA LYS A 88 -0.46 -1.95 17.24
C LYS A 88 -1.02 -1.18 18.43
N ALA A 89 -2.07 -0.36 18.23
CA ALA A 89 -2.71 0.39 19.29
C ALA A 89 -3.43 -0.52 20.30
N LEU A 90 -4.06 -1.59 19.80
CA LEU A 90 -4.75 -2.60 20.59
C LEU A 90 -3.81 -3.67 21.18
N GLY A 91 -2.53 -3.68 20.77
CA GLY A 91 -1.57 -4.69 21.21
C GLY A 91 -1.80 -6.07 20.58
N ILE A 92 -2.55 -6.14 19.49
CA ILE A 92 -2.84 -7.36 18.73
C ILE A 92 -1.58 -7.77 17.97
N LYS A 93 -1.23 -9.06 18.08
CA LYS A 93 -0.10 -9.65 17.37
C LYS A 93 -0.48 -11.02 16.83
N VAL A 94 -0.45 -11.17 15.51
CA VAL A 94 -0.58 -12.46 14.84
C VAL A 94 0.71 -13.25 15.05
N THR A 95 0.58 -14.51 15.48
CA THR A 95 1.73 -15.39 15.70
C THR A 95 2.05 -16.21 14.47
N GLU A 96 3.28 -16.73 14.42
CA GLU A 96 3.70 -17.66 13.35
C GLU A 96 2.80 -18.89 13.28
N ALA A 97 2.35 -19.41 14.43
CA ALA A 97 1.46 -20.56 14.49
C ALA A 97 0.08 -20.26 13.87
N ASP A 98 -0.46 -19.06 14.09
CA ASP A 98 -1.74 -18.63 13.49
C ASP A 98 -1.62 -18.56 11.96
N ILE A 99 -0.50 -18.05 11.46
CA ILE A 99 -0.24 -17.95 10.02
C ILE A 99 -0.12 -19.34 9.39
N GLU A 100 0.64 -20.24 10.01
CA GLU A 100 0.79 -21.61 9.50
C GLU A 100 -0.55 -22.37 9.51
N GLU A 101 -1.38 -22.19 10.54
CA GLU A 101 -2.69 -22.81 10.60
C GLU A 101 -3.63 -22.26 9.51
N GLU A 102 -3.61 -20.94 9.28
CA GLU A 102 -4.39 -20.30 8.23
C GLU A 102 -3.95 -20.76 6.82
N LEU A 103 -2.63 -20.88 6.60
CA LEU A 103 -2.10 -21.43 5.36
C LEU A 103 -2.49 -22.90 5.19
N ARG A 104 -2.40 -23.71 6.25
CA ARG A 104 -2.83 -25.12 6.23
C ARG A 104 -4.31 -25.25 5.90
N HIS A 105 -5.15 -24.39 6.45
CA HIS A 105 -6.58 -24.32 6.10
C HIS A 105 -6.80 -23.93 4.65
N SER A 106 -6.09 -22.91 4.16
CA SER A 106 -6.15 -22.48 2.76
C SER A 106 -5.73 -23.59 1.79
N MET A 107 -4.78 -24.44 2.21
CA MET A 107 -4.27 -25.57 1.43
C MET A 107 -5.13 -26.83 1.51
N ALA A 108 -6.10 -26.92 2.43
CA ALA A 108 -6.85 -28.17 2.69
C ALA A 108 -7.64 -28.71 1.49
N GLY A 109 -7.96 -27.86 0.51
CA GLY A 109 -8.63 -28.25 -0.73
C GLY A 109 -7.69 -28.71 -1.86
N TYR A 110 -6.38 -28.63 -1.66
CA TYR A 110 -5.36 -28.92 -2.67
C TYR A 110 -4.71 -30.28 -2.41
N SER A 111 -4.19 -30.91 -3.48
CA SER A 111 -3.54 -32.22 -3.36
C SER A 111 -2.14 -32.16 -2.74
N SER A 112 -1.46 -31.01 -2.82
CA SER A 112 -0.21 -30.73 -2.11
C SER A 112 0.03 -29.22 -1.95
N GLU A 113 0.97 -28.87 -1.07
CA GLU A 113 1.45 -27.50 -0.88
C GLU A 113 2.05 -26.94 -2.18
N GLU A 114 2.86 -27.72 -2.90
CA GLU A 114 3.47 -27.28 -4.16
C GLU A 114 2.41 -26.99 -5.22
N GLN A 115 1.35 -27.81 -5.29
CA GLN A 115 0.24 -27.56 -6.21
C GLN A 115 -0.47 -26.25 -5.86
N TYR A 116 -0.74 -26.01 -4.58
CA TYR A 116 -1.36 -24.76 -4.12
C TYR A 116 -0.56 -23.53 -4.58
N TYR A 117 0.73 -23.50 -4.27
CA TYR A 117 1.57 -22.36 -4.64
C TYR A 117 1.77 -22.21 -6.14
N ALA A 118 1.88 -23.31 -6.89
CA ALA A 118 1.93 -23.27 -8.35
C ALA A 118 0.64 -22.69 -8.94
N GLN A 119 -0.52 -23.04 -8.38
CA GLN A 119 -1.80 -22.49 -8.78
C GLN A 119 -1.87 -20.98 -8.52
N MET A 120 -1.52 -20.54 -7.29
CA MET A 120 -1.54 -19.11 -6.94
C MET A 120 -0.61 -18.28 -7.82
N GLN A 121 0.59 -18.78 -8.11
CA GLN A 121 1.53 -18.09 -8.99
C GLN A 121 1.03 -18.01 -10.44
N SER A 122 0.40 -19.06 -10.96
CA SER A 122 -0.03 -19.13 -12.36
C SER A 122 -1.34 -18.37 -12.63
N GLU A 123 -2.28 -18.37 -11.69
CA GLU A 123 -3.57 -17.70 -11.85
C GLU A 123 -3.57 -16.26 -11.34
N LEU A 124 -2.91 -16.00 -10.21
CA LEU A 124 -2.96 -14.71 -9.52
C LEU A 124 -1.62 -13.97 -9.58
N GLY A 125 -0.55 -14.61 -10.06
CA GLY A 125 0.78 -14.01 -10.10
C GLY A 125 1.46 -13.91 -8.73
N LEU A 126 0.88 -14.51 -7.68
CA LEU A 126 1.34 -14.34 -6.30
C LEU A 126 2.45 -15.33 -5.94
N SER A 127 3.50 -14.79 -5.34
CA SER A 127 4.58 -15.55 -4.72
C SER A 127 4.16 -16.12 -3.36
N ARG A 128 4.93 -17.10 -2.86
CA ARG A 128 4.73 -17.67 -1.51
C ARG A 128 4.77 -16.61 -0.41
N GLN A 129 5.64 -15.61 -0.57
CA GLN A 129 5.79 -14.52 0.39
C GLN A 129 4.56 -13.60 0.39
N GLU A 130 4.04 -13.24 -0.78
CA GLU A 130 2.84 -12.40 -0.88
C GLU A 130 1.60 -13.11 -0.32
N ILE A 131 1.48 -14.43 -0.54
CA ILE A 131 0.40 -15.24 0.06
C ILE A 131 0.50 -15.22 1.59
N ARG A 132 1.71 -15.31 2.13
CA ARG A 132 1.95 -15.21 3.57
C ARG A 132 1.57 -13.82 4.10
N GLU A 133 1.99 -12.76 3.42
CA GLU A 133 1.66 -11.38 3.80
C GLU A 133 0.15 -11.12 3.78
N GLU A 134 -0.56 -11.69 2.80
CA GLU A 134 -2.02 -11.64 2.73
C GLU A 134 -2.68 -12.39 3.90
N ALA A 135 -2.15 -13.55 4.29
CA ALA A 135 -2.62 -14.27 5.48
C ALA A 135 -2.42 -13.45 6.76
N VAL A 136 -1.26 -12.80 6.92
CA VAL A 136 -0.98 -11.90 8.05
C VAL A 136 -1.99 -10.75 8.09
N TYR A 137 -2.22 -10.09 6.96
CA TYR A 137 -3.16 -8.99 6.88
C TYR A 137 -4.58 -9.43 7.23
N ARG A 138 -5.06 -10.54 6.65
CA ARG A 138 -6.41 -11.08 6.92
C ARG A 138 -6.61 -11.42 8.39
N LEU A 139 -5.66 -12.13 9.00
CA LEU A 139 -5.72 -12.49 10.42
C LEU A 139 -5.69 -11.24 11.32
N THR A 140 -4.86 -10.25 10.98
CA THR A 140 -4.77 -8.99 11.72
C THR A 140 -6.08 -8.21 11.63
N LEU A 141 -6.63 -8.06 10.42
CA LEU A 141 -7.91 -7.39 10.19
C LEU A 141 -9.04 -8.08 10.95
N GLN A 142 -9.11 -9.42 10.90
CA GLN A 142 -10.10 -10.19 11.64
C GLN A 142 -9.98 -9.94 13.14
N ALA A 143 -8.78 -10.04 13.70
CA ALA A 143 -8.54 -9.80 15.13
C ALA A 143 -8.97 -8.39 15.54
N VAL A 144 -8.58 -7.36 14.77
CA VAL A 144 -8.99 -5.97 14.99
C VAL A 144 -10.52 -5.81 14.92
N ALA A 145 -11.16 -6.40 13.92
CA ALA A 145 -12.62 -6.29 13.73
C ALA A 145 -13.43 -7.01 14.81
N THR A 146 -12.85 -8.04 15.43
CA THR A 146 -13.51 -8.83 16.49
C THR A 146 -13.12 -8.43 17.91
N GLU A 147 -12.18 -7.50 18.06
CA GLU A 147 -11.69 -7.07 19.38
C GLU A 147 -12.85 -6.53 20.24
N GLY A 148 -12.97 -7.06 21.46
CA GLY A 148 -14.03 -6.67 22.40
C GLY A 148 -15.42 -7.25 22.12
N ILE A 149 -15.61 -8.06 21.07
CA ILE A 149 -16.87 -8.75 20.82
C ILE A 149 -16.95 -10.02 21.68
N MET A 150 -17.89 -10.05 22.62
CA MET A 150 -18.26 -11.26 23.37
C MET A 150 -19.65 -11.72 22.96
N ILE A 151 -19.74 -12.92 22.39
CA ILE A 151 -21.02 -13.56 22.06
C ILE A 151 -21.43 -14.45 23.22
N GLY A 152 -22.56 -14.13 23.85
CA GLY A 152 -23.13 -14.95 24.93
C GLY A 152 -24.08 -16.03 24.41
N ASP A 153 -24.26 -17.09 25.20
CA ASP A 153 -25.10 -18.25 24.85
C ASP A 153 -26.53 -17.85 24.43
N THR A 154 -27.12 -16.85 25.08
CA THR A 154 -28.46 -16.34 24.72
C THR A 154 -28.54 -15.83 23.30
N ALA A 155 -27.52 -15.10 22.82
CA ALA A 155 -27.49 -14.59 21.44
C ALA A 155 -27.33 -15.74 20.43
N ILE A 156 -26.65 -16.82 20.81
CA ILE A 156 -26.52 -18.03 20.00
C ILE A 156 -27.87 -18.72 19.89
N ASP A 157 -28.54 -18.94 21.03
CA ASP A 157 -29.84 -19.61 21.09
C ASP A 157 -30.92 -18.85 20.29
N GLU A 158 -30.96 -17.52 20.42
CA GLU A 158 -31.85 -16.65 19.65
C GLU A 158 -31.58 -16.78 18.14
N TYR A 159 -30.31 -16.70 17.71
CA TYR A 159 -29.96 -16.85 16.31
C TYR A 159 -30.33 -18.23 15.75
N LEU A 160 -30.13 -19.31 16.52
CA LEU A 160 -30.53 -20.66 16.12
C LEU A 160 -32.05 -20.80 15.99
N ALA A 161 -32.82 -20.21 16.92
CA ALA A 161 -34.27 -20.24 16.89
C ALA A 161 -34.84 -19.48 15.67
N GLU A 162 -34.30 -18.29 15.38
CA GLU A 162 -34.71 -17.48 14.23
C GLU A 162 -34.36 -18.11 12.88
N ASN A 163 -33.31 -18.96 12.85
CA ASN A 163 -32.81 -19.60 11.64
C ASN A 163 -33.05 -21.11 11.64
N ALA A 164 -34.06 -21.59 12.37
CA ALA A 164 -34.32 -23.01 12.58
C ALA A 164 -34.45 -23.82 11.27
N GLU A 165 -35.02 -23.24 10.21
CA GLU A 165 -35.13 -23.92 8.89
C GLU A 165 -33.76 -24.22 8.26
N ARG A 166 -32.75 -23.38 8.53
CA ARG A 166 -31.39 -23.51 7.98
C ARG A 166 -30.58 -24.56 8.73
N PHE A 167 -30.86 -24.72 10.03
CA PHE A 167 -30.13 -25.62 10.93
C PHE A 167 -30.92 -26.89 11.30
N ALA A 168 -32.15 -27.02 10.80
CA ALA A 168 -32.93 -28.24 10.96
C ALA A 168 -32.19 -29.43 10.32
N PRO A 169 -32.08 -30.57 11.03
CA PRO A 169 -31.41 -31.75 10.50
C PRO A 169 -32.15 -32.27 9.26
N LYS A 170 -31.48 -32.23 8.11
CA LYS A 170 -31.99 -32.79 6.85
C LYS A 170 -31.59 -34.26 6.74
N LYS A 171 -32.55 -35.13 6.43
CA LYS A 171 -32.26 -36.53 6.09
C LYS A 171 -31.57 -36.58 4.71
N GLN A 172 -30.30 -36.95 4.68
CA GLN A 172 -29.60 -37.20 3.43
C GLN A 172 -29.91 -38.61 2.93
N CYS A 173 -30.78 -38.72 1.94
CA CYS A 173 -31.03 -39.97 1.24
C CYS A 173 -29.97 -40.16 0.15
N SER A 174 -29.13 -41.18 0.27
CA SER A 174 -28.27 -41.65 -0.82
C SER A 174 -29.04 -42.68 -1.64
N TRP A 175 -29.28 -42.40 -2.92
CA TRP A 175 -29.98 -43.31 -3.84
C TRP A 175 -29.03 -44.08 -4.77
N LEU A 176 -27.76 -44.22 -4.41
CA LEU A 176 -26.83 -45.08 -5.13
C LEU A 176 -26.89 -46.51 -4.58
N SER A 177 -27.94 -47.23 -4.97
CA SER A 177 -27.92 -48.69 -4.99
C SER A 177 -27.34 -49.13 -6.33
N LEU A 178 -26.33 -49.98 -6.24
CA LEU A 178 -25.54 -50.57 -7.32
C LEU A 178 -26.40 -51.26 -8.40
N GLU A 179 -26.09 -50.98 -9.67
CA GLU A 179 -26.19 -51.94 -10.78
C GLU A 179 -24.79 -52.22 -11.32
#